data_AF-A0A3A8LGV8-F1
#
_entry.id   AF-A0A3A8LGV8-F1
#
_cell.length_a   1.000
_cell.length_b   1.000
_cell.length_c   1.000
_cell.angle_alpha   90.00
_cell.angle_beta   90.00
_cell.angle_gamma   90.00
#
_symmetry.space_group_name_H-M   'P 1'
#
loop_
_entity.id
_entity.type
_entity.pdbx_description
1 polymer ?
#
loop_
_entity_poly.entity_id
_entity_poly.type
_entity_poly.pdbx_seq_one_letter_code
_entity_poly.pdbx_strand_id
1 'polypeptide(L)' 'MAKMMGRPPEEVRGWLWDDAVYLLAYCEQENEEMKTRLPTPGAAPPARGPASGSTTTTVYRFAPTPKR' A
#
# COMPACT_ATOMS: atom_id res chain seq x y z
N MET A 1 -11.09 -9.04 -8.24
CA MET A 1 -9.99 -9.50 -7.37
C MET A 1 -8.86 -10.08 -8.23
N ALA A 2 -8.01 -9.22 -8.78
CA ALA A 2 -6.89 -9.63 -9.64
C ALA A 2 -5.67 -8.75 -9.33
N LYS A 3 -5.27 -8.74 -8.07
CA LYS A 3 -4.01 -8.12 -7.63
C LYS A 3 -3.32 -9.00 -6.59
N MET A 4 -3.36 -10.32 -6.80
CA MET A 4 -2.39 -11.21 -6.16
C MET A 4 -1.09 -11.03 -6.94
N MET A 5 -0.08 -10.40 -6.34
CA MET A 5 1.31 -10.38 -6.83
C MET A 5 1.57 -9.65 -8.16
N GLY A 6 0.64 -8.86 -8.69
CA GLY A 6 0.83 -8.18 -9.99
C GLY A 6 1.05 -9.15 -11.16
N ARG A 7 0.71 -10.43 -10.98
CA ARG A 7 0.81 -11.47 -12.00
C ARG A 7 -0.51 -11.57 -12.77
N PRO A 8 -0.45 -11.80 -14.10
CA PRO A 8 -1.64 -12.02 -14.90
C PRO A 8 -2.34 -13.33 -14.49
N PRO A 9 -3.68 -13.38 -14.49
CA PRO A 9 -4.45 -14.55 -14.08
C PRO A 9 -4.15 -15.81 -14.91
N GLU A 10 -3.66 -15.64 -16.13
CA GLU A 10 -3.22 -16.72 -17.01
C GLU A 10 -2.04 -17.52 -16.43
N GLU A 11 -1.13 -16.88 -15.68
CA GLU A 11 0.00 -17.56 -15.05
C GLU A 11 -0.44 -18.48 -13.90
N VAL A 12 -1.54 -18.13 -13.22
CA VAL A 12 -2.05 -18.88 -12.07
C VAL A 12 -2.77 -20.17 -12.51
N ARG A 13 -3.24 -20.23 -13.77
CA ARG A 13 -3.93 -21.42 -14.32
C ARG A 13 -3.03 -22.65 -14.43
N GLY A 14 -1.72 -22.47 -14.48
CA GLY A 14 -0.75 -23.57 -14.59
C GLY A 14 -0.26 -24.12 -13.25
N TRP A 15 -0.71 -23.55 -12.13
CA TRP A 15 -0.20 -23.92 -10.81
C TRP A 15 -0.80 -25.25 -10.33
N LEU A 16 -0.04 -25.95 -9.49
CA LEU A 16 -0.58 -27.08 -8.76
C LEU A 16 -1.71 -26.58 -7.85
N TRP A 17 -2.77 -27.37 -7.76
CA TRP A 17 -3.94 -27.01 -6.98
C TRP A 17 -3.58 -26.74 -5.51
N ASP A 18 -2.71 -27.57 -4.94
CA ASP A 18 -2.27 -27.42 -3.55
C ASP A 18 -1.56 -26.07 -3.34
N ASP A 19 -0.67 -25.66 -4.24
CA ASP A 19 0.03 -24.37 -4.16
C ASP A 19 -0.94 -23.18 -4.25
N ALA A 20 -1.97 -23.28 -5.11
CA ALA A 20 -3.01 -22.27 -5.22
C ALA A 20 -3.84 -22.15 -3.93
N VAL A 21 -4.21 -23.28 -3.33
CA VAL A 21 -4.94 -23.32 -2.07
C VAL A 21 -4.10 -22.78 -0.91
N TYR A 22 -2.83 -23.17 -0.82
CA TYR A 22 -1.91 -22.65 0.20
C TYR A 22 -1.74 -21.13 0.08
N LEU A 23 -1.59 -20.60 -1.13
CA LEU A 23 -1.47 -19.17 -1.33
C LEU A 23 -2.77 -18.43 -0.94
N LEU A 24 -3.94 -18.98 -1.27
CA LEU A 24 -5.23 -18.39 -0.87
C LEU A 24 -5.36 -18.35 0.66
N ALA A 25 -5.01 -19.44 1.35
CA ALA A 25 -5.03 -19.48 2.82
C ALA A 25 -4.08 -18.45 3.42
N TYR A 26 -2.88 -18.28 2.84
CA TYR A 26 -1.93 -17.25 3.26
C TYR A 26 -2.49 -15.83 3.04
N CYS A 27 -3.13 -15.57 1.89
CA CYS A 27 -3.76 -14.28 1.62
C CYS A 27 -4.93 -13.97 2.59
N GLU A 28 -5.71 -14.98 2.98
CA GLU A 28 -6.74 -14.81 4.00
C GLU A 28 -6.12 -14.44 5.36
N GLN A 29 -5.06 -15.12 5.77
CA GLN A 29 -4.34 -14.80 7.00
C GLN A 29 -3.77 -13.37 6.98
N GLU A 30 -3.09 -12.98 5.90
CA GLU A 30 -2.55 -11.63 5.75
C GLU A 30 -3.65 -10.55 5.81
N ASN A 31 -4.81 -10.81 5.20
CA ASN A 31 -5.95 -9.91 5.28
C ASN A 31 -6.47 -9.72 6.71
N GLU A 32 -6.56 -10.79 7.50
CA GLU A 32 -6.94 -10.69 8.91
C GLU A 32 -5.90 -9.92 9.72
N GLU A 33 -4.61 -10.13 9.46
CA GLU A 33 -3.55 -9.33 10.08
C GLU A 33 -3.63 -7.85 9.68
N MET A 34 -3.97 -7.54 8.42
CA MET A 34 -4.15 -6.15 7.99
C MET A 34 -5.39 -5.51 8.61
N LYS A 35 -6.50 -6.25 8.75
CA LYS A 35 -7.71 -5.77 9.44
C LYS A 35 -7.42 -5.42 10.90
N THR A 36 -6.64 -6.24 11.59
CA THR A 36 -6.26 -5.96 12.99
C THR A 36 -5.30 -4.77 13.12
N ARG A 37 -4.52 -4.48 12.07
CA ARG A 37 -3.56 -3.35 12.04
C ARG A 37 -4.14 -2.05 11.48
N LEU A 38 -5.30 -2.09 10.83
CA LEU A 38 -5.93 -0.87 10.33
C LEU A 38 -6.49 -0.07 11.50
N PRO A 39 -6.04 1.19 11.72
CA PRO A 39 -6.72 2.06 12.66
C PRO A 39 -8.15 2.28 12.16
N THR A 40 -9.12 2.19 13.08
CA THR A 40 -10.53 2.47 12.84
C THR A 40 -10.68 3.73 11.99
N PRO A 41 -11.46 3.74 10.89
CA PRO A 41 -11.71 4.95 10.12
C PRO A 41 -12.41 5.97 11.04
N GLY A 42 -11.65 6.95 11.54
CA GLY A 42 -12.10 7.90 12.56
C GLY A 42 -11.18 8.02 13.79
N ALA A 43 -10.22 7.11 13.98
CA ALA A 43 -9.14 7.31 14.94
C ALA A 43 -8.14 8.32 14.36
N ALA A 44 -8.04 9.50 14.99
CA ALA A 44 -7.00 10.46 14.67
C ALA A 44 -5.63 9.76 14.64
N PRO A 45 -4.78 10.02 13.64
CA PRO A 45 -3.48 9.37 13.55
C PRO A 45 -2.72 9.63 14.85
N PRO A 46 -2.08 8.61 15.48
CA PRO A 46 -1.20 8.87 16.61
C PRO A 46 -0.16 9.88 16.13
N ALA A 47 0.00 10.96 16.90
CA ALA A 47 0.94 12.02 16.59
C ALA A 47 2.30 11.37 16.29
N ARG A 48 2.74 11.47 15.02
CA ARG A 48 4.07 11.02 14.62
C ARG A 48 5.07 11.79 15.48
N GLY A 49 5.68 11.09 16.43
CA GLY A 49 6.82 11.59 17.19
C GLY A 49 7.91 12.08 16.22
N PRO A 50 8.77 13.01 16.66
CA PRO A 50 9.66 13.71 15.77
C PRO A 50 10.61 12.71 15.13
N ALA A 51 10.53 12.57 13.80
CA ALA A 51 11.61 11.95 13.04
C ALA A 51 12.80 12.91 13.15
N SER A 52 13.79 12.56 13.97
CA SER A 52 15.11 13.21 13.95
C SER A 52 15.68 13.09 12.54
N GLY A 53 15.59 14.18 11.78
CA GLY A 53 15.99 14.25 10.39
C GLY A 53 15.32 15.44 9.73
N SER A 54 15.94 16.62 9.88
CA SER A 54 15.53 17.88 9.26
C SER A 54 15.27 17.68 7.76
N THR A 55 14.01 17.45 7.39
CA THR A 55 13.62 17.35 5.98
C THR A 55 13.33 18.76 5.49
N THR A 56 14.38 19.44 5.02
CA THR A 56 14.28 20.76 4.40
C THR A 56 13.56 20.62 3.06
N THR A 57 12.25 20.92 3.05
CA THR A 57 11.45 20.93 1.84
C THR A 57 11.58 22.29 1.16
N THR A 58 12.44 22.39 0.14
CA THR A 58 12.54 23.61 -0.68
C THR A 58 11.46 23.61 -1.76
N VAL A 59 10.50 24.52 -1.66
CA VAL A 59 9.45 24.71 -2.67
C VAL A 59 9.87 25.80 -3.65
N TYR A 60 10.23 25.43 -4.87
CA TYR A 60 10.40 26.40 -5.97
C TYR A 60 9.02 26.74 -6.56
N ARG A 61 8.57 27.98 -6.36
CA ARG A 61 7.38 28.51 -7.04
C ARG A 61 7.83 29.29 -8.26
N PHE A 62 7.49 28.81 -9.45
CA PHE A 62 7.65 29.58 -10.67
C PHE A 62 6.50 30.59 -10.73
N ALA A 63 6.80 31.88 -10.61
CA ALA A 63 5.78 32.92 -10.81
C ALA A 63 5.37 32.93 -12.30
N PRO A 64 4.07 33.04 -12.62
CA PRO A 64 3.65 33.24 -14.00
C PRO A 64 4.24 34.54 -14.52
N THR A 65 4.92 34.46 -15.67
CA THR A 65 5.52 35.62 -16.35
C THR A 65 4.44 36.66 -16.67
N PRO A 66 4.68 37.96 -16.44
CA PRO A 66 3.73 38.99 -16.81
C PRO A 66 3.52 38.98 -18.33
N LYS A 67 2.25 38.92 -18.76
CA LYS A 67 1.89 39.18 -20.16
C LYS A 67 2.14 40.67 -20.43
N ARG A 68 2.78 40.94 -21.57
CA ARG A 68 3.10 42.26 -22.12
C ARG A 68 1.93 43.22 -22.10
#